data_AF-D0LTE5-F1
#
_entry.id   AF-D0LTE5-F1
#
_cell.length_a   1.000
_cell.length_b   1.000
_cell.length_c   1.000
_cell.angle_alpha   90.00
_cell.angle_beta   90.00
_cell.angle_gamma   90.00
#
_symmetry.space_group_name_H-M   'P 1'
#
loop_
_entity.id
_entity.type
_entity.pdbx_description
1 polymer ?
#
loop_
_entity_poly.entity_id
_entity_poly.type
_entity_poly.pdbx_seq_one_letter_code
_entity_poly.pdbx_strand_id
1 'polypeptide(L)'
;MSATPTAPRSVLQVALGLVIDDGRVLLHDRHAPDIREYHGGWELPGGKVEPGETAAAAAVREVREETGQEVVFEDFLPFAYHPPEAVSRRRSDLAIEVRCARCRPLASAPLPAAARWVALAELSWTRLIPGSREFVLEAAHALGGPRTIAPYDLRLHASRGELRLSLAFTAAQPQRYRVEQHGPEGERASTAHTTVREAFADLQARVQALRAQGARLEQVAPRHPLRTWLADLAAEEQSS
;
A
#
# COMPACT_ATOMS: atom_id res chain seq x y z
N MET A 1 -16.54 12.75 -31.48
CA MET A 1 -15.93 13.94 -30.85
C MET A 1 -15.65 13.58 -29.41
N SER A 2 -14.41 13.20 -29.08
CA SER A 2 -14.03 12.89 -27.70
C SER A 2 -13.85 14.20 -26.95
N ALA A 3 -14.64 14.43 -25.90
CA ALA A 3 -14.47 15.58 -25.02
C ALA A 3 -13.12 15.48 -24.32
N THR A 4 -12.30 16.53 -24.44
CA THR A 4 -11.05 16.66 -23.70
C THR A 4 -11.37 16.71 -22.20
N PRO A 5 -10.79 15.83 -21.35
CA PRO A 5 -11.01 15.90 -19.92
C PRO A 5 -10.55 17.28 -19.41
N THR A 6 -11.46 17.99 -18.75
CA THR A 6 -11.21 19.33 -18.23
C THR A 6 -10.46 19.19 -16.90
N ALA A 7 -9.39 19.96 -16.71
CA ALA A 7 -8.61 19.91 -15.46
C ALA A 7 -9.49 20.20 -14.23
N PRO A 8 -9.22 19.54 -13.08
CA PRO A 8 -10.03 19.70 -11.87
C PRO A 8 -10.02 21.16 -11.38
N ARG A 9 -11.17 21.67 -10.92
CA ARG A 9 -11.32 23.06 -10.45
C ARG A 9 -10.92 23.24 -8.98
N SER A 10 -10.85 22.15 -8.21
CA SER A 10 -10.43 22.17 -6.81
C SER A 10 -9.75 20.87 -6.40
N VAL A 11 -8.80 20.97 -5.47
CA VAL A 11 -8.10 19.82 -4.87
C VAL A 11 -8.50 19.71 -3.41
N LEU A 12 -9.07 18.57 -3.02
CA LEU A 12 -9.28 18.20 -1.63
C LEU A 12 -8.04 17.49 -1.12
N GLN A 13 -7.38 18.08 -0.12
CA GLN A 13 -6.27 17.42 0.57
C GLN A 13 -6.79 16.57 1.73
N VAL A 14 -6.28 15.35 1.81
CA VAL A 14 -6.50 14.39 2.90
C VAL A 14 -5.14 14.04 3.49
N ALA A 15 -5.06 14.00 4.81
CA ALA A 15 -3.85 13.64 5.53
C ALA A 15 -4.08 12.36 6.34
N LEU A 16 -3.18 11.39 6.19
CA LEU A 16 -3.15 10.16 6.97
C LEU A 16 -1.97 10.18 7.94
N GLY A 17 -2.19 9.74 9.17
CA GLY A 17 -1.14 9.51 10.16
C GLY A 17 -0.70 8.05 10.16
N LEU A 18 0.53 7.80 9.76
CA LEU A 18 1.17 6.51 9.87
C LEU A 18 1.95 6.45 11.17
N VAL A 19 1.50 5.59 12.07
CA VAL A 19 2.18 5.32 13.35
C VAL A 19 2.62 3.87 13.36
N ILE A 20 3.92 3.65 13.52
CA ILE A 20 4.48 2.31 13.70
C ILE A 20 5.24 2.27 15.01
N ASP A 21 4.95 1.26 15.82
CA ASP A 21 5.61 0.99 17.09
C ASP A 21 5.85 -0.51 17.23
N ASP A 22 7.07 -0.91 17.58
CA ASP A 22 7.43 -2.33 17.82
C ASP A 22 6.91 -3.29 16.72
N GLY A 23 7.12 -2.94 15.45
CA GLY A 23 6.70 -3.73 14.29
C GLY A 23 5.18 -3.82 14.07
N ARG A 24 4.39 -3.04 14.80
CA ARG A 24 2.93 -2.94 14.69
C ARG A 24 2.54 -1.59 14.12
N VAL A 25 1.59 -1.59 13.20
CA VAL A 25 1.00 -0.36 12.64
C VAL A 25 -0.32 -0.08 13.34
N LEU A 26 -0.57 1.19 13.64
CA LEU A 26 -1.85 1.66 14.16
C LEU A 26 -2.85 1.81 13.01
N LEU A 27 -3.97 1.10 13.11
CA LEU A 27 -5.03 1.08 12.11
C LEU A 27 -6.38 1.27 12.79
N HIS A 28 -7.37 1.75 12.04
CA HIS A 28 -8.77 1.76 12.46
C HIS A 28 -9.67 1.06 11.45
N ASP A 29 -10.80 0.56 11.94
CA ASP A 29 -11.82 -0.12 11.16
C ASP A 29 -12.67 0.91 10.41
N ARG A 30 -12.63 0.86 9.09
CA ARG A 30 -13.35 1.80 8.23
C ARG A 30 -14.85 1.51 8.27
N HIS A 31 -15.57 2.38 8.98
CA HIS A 31 -17.03 2.35 9.00
C HIS A 31 -17.65 3.16 7.85
N ALA A 32 -17.64 2.60 6.64
CA ALA A 32 -18.26 3.22 5.45
C ALA A 32 -19.36 2.35 4.82
N PRO A 33 -20.53 2.18 5.46
CA PRO A 33 -21.56 1.23 5.01
C PRO A 33 -22.08 1.50 3.59
N ASP A 34 -22.05 2.76 3.13
CA ASP A 34 -22.45 3.16 1.78
C ASP A 34 -21.41 2.81 0.70
N ILE A 35 -20.19 2.42 1.10
CA ILE A 35 -19.10 2.00 0.22
C ILE A 35 -18.71 0.57 0.59
N ARG A 36 -19.60 -0.37 0.20
CA ARG A 36 -19.51 -1.80 0.54
C ARG A 36 -18.13 -2.43 0.30
N GLU A 37 -17.42 -1.99 -0.73
CA GLU A 37 -16.09 -2.51 -1.09
C GLU A 37 -15.02 -2.23 -0.02
N TYR A 38 -15.17 -1.13 0.73
CA TYR A 38 -14.17 -0.68 1.72
C TYR A 38 -14.69 -0.68 3.16
N HIS A 39 -15.95 -1.07 3.37
CA HIS A 39 -16.53 -1.21 4.70
C HIS A 39 -15.90 -2.39 5.45
N GLY A 40 -15.51 -2.21 6.72
CA GLY A 40 -14.90 -3.29 7.50
C GLY A 40 -13.42 -3.55 7.17
N GLY A 41 -12.82 -2.68 6.35
CA GLY A 41 -11.41 -2.69 5.99
C GLY A 41 -10.55 -1.92 6.99
N TRP A 42 -9.26 -2.21 7.01
CA TRP A 42 -8.28 -1.42 7.76
C TRP A 42 -7.87 -0.16 7.00
N GLU A 43 -7.82 0.95 7.72
CA GLU A 43 -7.36 2.24 7.22
C GLU A 43 -6.35 2.85 8.20
N LEU A 44 -5.43 3.68 7.69
CA LEU A 44 -4.62 4.55 8.53
C LEU A 44 -5.50 5.66 9.09
N PRO A 45 -5.32 6.07 10.36
CA PRO A 45 -6.06 7.21 10.89
C PRO A 45 -5.87 8.44 10.02
N GLY A 46 -6.92 9.19 9.75
CA GLY A 46 -6.80 10.33 8.85
C GLY A 46 -8.09 10.91 8.32
N GLY A 47 -7.97 12.12 7.78
CA GLY A 47 -9.13 12.90 7.38
C GLY A 47 -8.76 14.10 6.52
N LYS A 48 -9.75 14.96 6.29
CA LYS A 48 -9.59 16.14 5.44
C LYS A 48 -8.72 17.17 6.17
N VAL A 49 -7.87 17.85 5.42
CA VAL A 49 -7.16 19.02 5.94
C VAL A 49 -8.16 20.17 6.07
N GLU A 50 -8.29 20.74 7.26
CA GLU A 50 -9.21 21.84 7.52
C GLU A 50 -8.65 23.21 7.08
N PRO A 51 -9.51 24.23 6.86
CA PRO A 51 -9.03 25.57 6.52
C PRO A 51 -8.08 26.15 7.58
N GLY A 52 -6.88 26.55 7.15
CA GLY A 52 -5.85 27.08 8.04
C GLY A 52 -4.98 26.01 8.74
N GLU A 53 -5.27 24.74 8.51
CA GLU A 53 -4.51 23.61 9.04
C GLU A 53 -3.44 23.13 8.04
N THR A 54 -2.29 22.68 8.55
CA THR A 54 -1.30 22.00 7.71
C THR A 54 -1.63 20.51 7.61
N ALA A 55 -1.28 19.84 6.51
CA ALA A 55 -1.49 18.39 6.39
C ALA A 55 -0.82 17.59 7.53
N ALA A 56 0.30 18.06 8.07
CA ALA A 56 0.97 17.42 9.20
C ALA A 56 0.15 17.57 10.48
N ALA A 57 -0.38 18.78 10.74
CA ALA A 57 -1.26 19.03 11.88
C ALA A 57 -2.55 18.21 11.78
N ALA A 58 -3.15 18.12 10.58
CA ALA A 58 -4.31 17.29 10.32
C ALA A 58 -4.04 15.82 10.65
N ALA A 59 -2.94 15.24 10.16
CA ALA A 59 -2.60 13.84 10.46
C ALA A 59 -2.42 13.59 11.97
N VAL A 60 -1.78 14.50 12.71
CA VAL A 60 -1.60 14.39 14.17
C VAL A 60 -2.95 14.48 14.89
N ARG A 61 -3.80 15.43 14.49
CA ARG A 61 -5.16 15.60 15.06
C ARG A 61 -6.01 14.35 14.83
N GLU A 62 -6.06 13.84 13.61
CA GLU A 62 -6.88 12.68 13.24
C GLU A 62 -6.42 11.41 13.97
N VAL A 63 -5.11 11.18 14.09
CA VAL A 63 -4.59 10.07 14.92
C VAL A 63 -5.11 10.18 16.35
N ARG A 64 -5.06 11.37 16.95
CA ARG A 64 -5.57 11.58 18.30
C ARG A 64 -7.08 11.37 18.39
N GLU A 65 -7.85 11.92 17.46
CA GLU A 65 -9.32 11.86 17.47
C GLU A 65 -9.86 10.44 17.25
N GLU A 66 -9.27 9.70 16.31
CA GLU A 66 -9.76 8.36 15.94
C GLU A 66 -9.21 7.25 16.83
N THR A 67 -8.06 7.46 17.48
CA THR A 67 -7.35 6.38 18.21
C THR A 67 -6.97 6.73 19.65
N GLY A 68 -7.06 8.00 20.05
CA GLY A 68 -6.59 8.48 21.35
C GLY A 68 -5.07 8.50 21.51
N GLN A 69 -4.28 8.14 20.49
CA GLN A 69 -2.83 8.16 20.58
C GLN A 69 -2.27 9.58 20.40
N GLU A 70 -1.36 9.98 21.30
CA GLU A 70 -0.59 11.21 21.15
C GLU A 70 0.68 10.91 20.34
N VAL A 71 0.86 11.64 19.24
CA VAL A 71 1.95 11.41 18.29
C VAL A 71 2.61 12.73 17.89
N VAL A 72 3.85 12.63 17.40
CA VAL A 72 4.58 13.76 16.81
C VAL A 72 4.89 13.46 15.34
N PHE A 73 4.66 14.46 14.48
CA PHE A 73 5.04 14.42 13.08
C PHE A 73 6.56 14.34 12.91
N GLU A 74 7.04 13.50 12.00
CA GLU A 74 8.45 13.39 11.65
C GLU A 74 8.71 13.87 10.21
N ASP A 75 8.12 13.19 9.23
CA ASP A 75 8.24 13.51 7.81
C ASP A 75 6.97 13.09 7.04
N PHE A 76 6.92 13.47 5.77
CA PHE A 76 5.93 12.90 4.84
C PHE A 76 6.55 11.73 4.08
N LEU A 77 5.73 10.71 3.82
CA LEU A 77 6.07 9.74 2.81
C LEU A 77 6.20 10.41 1.44
N PRO A 78 7.10 9.93 0.58
CA PRO A 78 7.61 10.67 -0.57
C PRO A 78 6.72 10.57 -1.82
N PHE A 79 5.46 10.20 -1.66
CA PHE A 79 4.46 10.21 -2.71
C PHE A 79 3.09 10.60 -2.13
N ALA A 80 2.22 11.08 -3.01
CA ALA A 80 0.80 11.25 -2.72
C ALA A 80 0.00 10.13 -3.40
N TYR A 81 -1.10 9.71 -2.77
CA TYR A 81 -2.05 8.80 -3.37
C TYR A 81 -3.22 9.58 -3.95
N HIS A 82 -3.54 9.31 -5.21
CA HIS A 82 -4.68 9.89 -5.91
C HIS A 82 -5.69 8.76 -6.20
N PRO A 83 -6.85 8.73 -5.51
CA PRO A 83 -7.87 7.72 -5.76
C PRO A 83 -8.44 7.85 -7.18
N PRO A 84 -8.92 6.74 -7.79
CA PRO A 84 -9.56 6.79 -9.10
C PRO A 84 -10.74 7.75 -9.14
N GLU A 85 -11.00 8.37 -10.30
CA GLU A 85 -12.10 9.33 -10.50
C GLU A 85 -13.48 8.74 -10.17
N ALA A 86 -13.64 7.42 -10.28
CA ALA A 86 -14.82 6.69 -9.87
C ALA A 86 -15.11 6.77 -8.34
N VAL A 87 -14.13 7.09 -7.50
CA VAL A 87 -14.33 7.34 -6.07
C VAL A 87 -14.83 8.78 -5.85
N SER A 88 -14.45 9.71 -6.74
CA SER A 88 -14.93 11.10 -6.78
C SER A 88 -16.33 11.26 -7.39
N ARG A 89 -17.08 10.16 -7.58
CA ARG A 89 -18.35 9.99 -8.34
C ARG A 89 -19.46 11.04 -8.17
N ARG A 90 -19.37 11.95 -7.18
CA ARG A 90 -20.32 13.04 -6.97
C ARG A 90 -19.83 14.43 -7.40
N ARG A 91 -18.55 14.57 -7.76
CA ARG A 91 -17.88 15.85 -8.07
C ARG A 91 -16.76 15.61 -9.09
N SER A 92 -17.09 15.62 -10.38
CA SER A 92 -16.11 15.50 -11.48
C SER A 92 -15.12 16.68 -11.55
N ASP A 93 -15.33 17.71 -10.73
CA ASP A 93 -14.47 18.89 -10.59
C ASP A 93 -13.49 18.80 -9.42
N LEU A 94 -13.53 17.70 -8.64
CA LEU A 94 -12.75 17.50 -7.42
C LEU A 94 -11.66 16.45 -7.60
N ALA A 95 -10.41 16.89 -7.55
CA ALA A 95 -9.28 15.98 -7.37
C ALA A 95 -9.06 15.73 -5.87
N ILE A 96 -8.73 14.50 -5.50
CA ILE A 96 -8.34 14.16 -4.13
C ILE A 96 -6.84 13.85 -4.14
N GLU A 97 -6.13 14.48 -3.21
CA GLU A 97 -4.72 14.21 -2.95
C GLU A 97 -4.59 13.73 -1.50
N VAL A 98 -4.15 12.49 -1.33
CA VAL A 98 -3.92 11.90 -0.01
C VAL A 98 -2.42 11.91 0.27
N ARG A 99 -2.01 12.55 1.36
CA ARG A 99 -0.63 12.57 1.85
C ARG A 99 -0.53 11.82 3.16
N CYS A 100 0.58 11.12 3.37
CA CYS A 100 0.80 10.35 4.60
C CYS A 100 1.96 10.92 5.39
N ALA A 101 1.68 11.35 6.61
CA ALA A 101 2.64 11.77 7.60
C ALA A 101 3.13 10.56 8.39
N ARG A 102 4.45 10.35 8.45
CA ARG A 102 5.03 9.46 9.45
C ARG A 102 5.01 10.17 10.78
N CYS A 103 4.48 9.48 11.78
CA CYS A 103 4.36 9.99 13.13
C CYS A 103 4.96 8.99 14.13
N ARG A 104 5.61 9.52 15.16
CA ARG A 104 6.14 8.73 16.27
C ARG A 104 5.22 8.84 17.48
N PRO A 105 4.87 7.72 18.15
CA PRO A 105 4.09 7.78 19.38
C PRO A 105 4.88 8.45 20.51
N LEU A 106 4.19 9.24 21.32
CA LEU A 106 4.74 9.88 22.51
C LEU A 106 4.46 9.07 23.78
N ALA A 107 3.28 8.45 23.85
CA ALA A 107 2.87 7.58 24.95
C ALA A 107 1.84 6.56 24.45
N SER A 108 1.81 5.39 25.09
CA SER A 108 0.74 4.41 24.85
C SER A 108 -0.54 4.88 25.56
N ALA A 109 -1.63 4.99 24.82
CA ALA A 109 -2.97 5.18 25.39
C ALA A 109 -3.86 3.96 25.06
N PRO A 110 -4.93 3.70 25.84
CA PRO A 110 -5.94 2.73 25.46
C PRO A 110 -6.56 3.09 24.11
N LEU A 111 -6.78 2.09 23.26
CA LEU A 111 -7.42 2.28 21.96
C LEU A 111 -8.95 2.18 22.07
N PRO A 112 -9.71 2.98 21.31
CA PRO A 112 -11.14 2.74 21.13
C PRO A 112 -11.39 1.41 20.40
N ALA A 113 -12.61 0.89 20.49
CA ALA A 113 -12.97 -0.41 19.92
C ALA A 113 -12.69 -0.54 18.41
N ALA A 114 -12.75 0.58 17.68
CA ALA A 114 -12.50 0.64 16.25
C ALA A 114 -11.01 0.71 15.88
N ALA A 115 -10.10 0.98 16.81
CA ALA A 115 -8.67 1.10 16.53
C ALA A 115 -7.87 -0.08 17.09
N ARG A 116 -6.84 -0.51 16.36
CA ARG A 116 -5.97 -1.64 16.75
C ARG A 116 -4.53 -1.41 16.32
N TRP A 117 -3.61 -1.83 17.17
CA TRP A 117 -2.23 -2.14 16.78
C TRP A 117 -2.22 -3.49 16.08
N VAL A 118 -1.83 -3.52 14.81
CA VAL A 118 -1.75 -4.76 14.02
C VAL A 118 -0.30 -5.04 13.66
N ALA A 119 0.17 -6.25 13.96
CA ALA A 119 1.52 -6.66 13.59
C ALA A 119 1.67 -6.64 12.06
N LEU A 120 2.72 -5.99 11.55
CA LEU A 120 2.98 -5.91 10.11
C LEU A 120 3.14 -7.30 9.47
N ALA A 121 3.64 -8.28 10.24
CA ALA A 121 3.79 -9.67 9.81
C ALA A 121 2.47 -10.46 9.70
N GLU A 122 1.42 -9.99 10.37
CA GLU A 122 0.10 -10.65 10.43
C GLU A 122 -0.99 -9.86 9.68
N LEU A 123 -0.62 -8.69 9.15
CA LEU A 123 -1.55 -7.78 8.51
C LEU A 123 -2.14 -8.43 7.25
N SER A 124 -3.47 -8.47 7.18
CA SER A 124 -4.18 -8.83 5.97
C SER A 124 -4.22 -7.61 5.04
N TRP A 125 -3.29 -7.60 4.08
CA TRP A 125 -3.14 -6.53 3.09
C TRP A 125 -4.32 -6.39 2.13
N THR A 126 -5.13 -7.43 2.00
CA THR A 126 -6.42 -7.39 1.27
C THR A 126 -7.51 -6.68 2.06
N ARG A 127 -7.40 -6.62 3.40
CA ARG A 127 -8.28 -5.79 4.23
C ARG A 127 -7.82 -4.34 4.32
N LEU A 128 -6.55 -4.03 4.03
CA LEU A 128 -6.06 -2.66 3.94
C LEU A 128 -6.62 -1.96 2.71
N ILE A 129 -7.30 -0.83 2.91
CA ILE A 129 -7.89 -0.10 1.79
C ILE A 129 -6.80 0.54 0.90
N PRO A 130 -7.09 0.76 -0.40
CA PRO A 130 -6.22 1.56 -1.26
C PRO A 130 -5.93 2.95 -0.68
N GLY A 131 -4.71 3.44 -0.87
CA GLY A 131 -4.19 4.64 -0.21
C GLY A 131 -3.46 4.30 1.08
N SER A 132 -4.13 3.66 2.04
CA SER A 132 -3.49 3.21 3.28
C SER A 132 -2.50 2.08 3.02
N ARG A 133 -2.87 1.13 2.16
CA ARG A 133 -2.04 -0.02 1.81
C ARG A 133 -0.67 0.39 1.29
N GLU A 134 -0.62 1.26 0.29
CA GLU A 134 0.61 1.73 -0.35
C GLU A 134 1.54 2.46 0.62
N PHE A 135 1.00 3.22 1.57
CA PHE A 135 1.79 3.90 2.60
C PHE A 135 2.34 2.94 3.65
N VAL A 136 1.54 1.98 4.13
CA VAL A 136 2.01 0.96 5.07
C VAL A 136 3.09 0.08 4.43
N LEU A 137 2.97 -0.22 3.13
CA LEU A 137 3.98 -0.93 2.35
C LEU A 137 5.32 -0.17 2.32
N GLU A 138 5.28 1.10 1.98
CA GLU A 138 6.46 1.97 1.94
C GLU A 138 7.15 2.05 3.31
N ALA A 139 6.36 2.15 4.38
CA ALA A 139 6.90 2.25 5.73
C ALA A 139 7.47 0.94 6.26
N ALA A 140 6.83 -0.20 5.98
CA ALA A 140 7.35 -1.51 6.31
C ALA A 140 8.73 -1.75 5.67
N HIS A 141 8.97 -1.17 4.49
CA HIS A 141 10.28 -1.19 3.83
C HIS A 141 11.32 -0.34 4.59
N ALA A 142 10.97 0.89 4.99
CA ALA A 142 11.90 1.82 5.64
C ALA A 142 12.38 1.36 7.04
N LEU A 143 11.55 0.60 7.77
CA LEU A 143 11.83 0.17 9.15
C LEU A 143 12.76 -1.06 9.28
N GLY A 144 13.30 -1.57 8.17
CA GLY A 144 14.43 -2.50 8.22
C GLY A 144 14.13 -3.92 8.69
N GLY A 145 12.92 -4.44 8.46
CA GLY A 145 12.75 -5.88 8.38
C GLY A 145 13.62 -6.43 7.25
N PRO A 146 14.38 -7.52 7.48
CA PRO A 146 15.84 -7.45 7.66
C PRO A 146 16.56 -6.48 6.69
N ARG A 147 17.63 -5.82 7.16
CA ARG A 147 18.50 -4.81 6.49
C ARG A 147 19.21 -5.24 5.18
N THR A 148 18.71 -6.28 4.54
CA THR A 148 18.80 -6.57 3.12
C THR A 148 17.40 -6.99 2.77
N ILE A 149 16.55 -6.05 2.35
CA ILE A 149 15.20 -6.41 1.91
C ILE A 149 15.42 -7.25 0.66
N ALA A 150 15.29 -8.56 0.86
CA ALA A 150 15.23 -9.50 -0.22
C ALA A 150 14.18 -8.93 -1.18
N PRO A 151 14.48 -8.85 -2.48
CA PRO A 151 13.45 -8.46 -3.42
C PRO A 151 12.25 -9.40 -3.24
N TYR A 152 11.04 -8.95 -3.56
CA TYR A 152 9.82 -9.76 -3.40
C TYR A 152 9.93 -11.03 -4.24
N ASP A 153 10.53 -12.07 -3.67
CA ASP A 153 10.90 -13.26 -4.41
C ASP A 153 9.72 -14.20 -4.48
N LEU A 154 9.13 -14.27 -5.66
CA LEU A 154 8.12 -15.24 -6.04
C LEU A 154 8.80 -16.33 -6.86
N ARG A 155 8.62 -17.58 -6.43
CA ARG A 155 9.02 -18.73 -7.22
C ARG A 155 7.77 -19.36 -7.84
N LEU A 156 7.75 -19.33 -9.16
CA LEU A 156 6.71 -19.96 -9.95
C LEU A 156 7.31 -21.19 -10.62
N HIS A 157 6.67 -22.35 -10.45
CA HIS A 157 7.08 -23.58 -11.11
C HIS A 157 6.33 -23.71 -12.43
N ALA A 158 7.06 -23.73 -13.53
CA ALA A 158 6.54 -23.96 -14.87
C ALA A 158 7.01 -25.31 -15.41
N SER A 159 6.43 -25.76 -16.52
CA SER A 159 6.81 -27.03 -17.16
C SER A 159 8.30 -27.10 -17.58
N ARG A 160 8.95 -25.94 -17.78
CA ARG A 160 10.36 -25.80 -18.17
C ARG A 160 11.30 -25.44 -17.00
N GLY A 161 10.85 -25.51 -15.75
CA GLY A 161 11.67 -25.24 -14.56
C GLY A 161 11.12 -24.12 -13.68
N GLU A 162 11.97 -23.61 -12.79
CA GLU A 162 11.60 -22.54 -11.84
C GLU A 162 11.80 -21.16 -12.47
N LEU A 163 10.76 -20.33 -12.39
CA LEU A 163 10.78 -18.91 -12.72
C LEU A 163 10.87 -18.11 -11.41
N ARG A 164 11.68 -17.06 -11.39
CA ARG A 164 11.74 -16.13 -10.27
C ARG A 164 11.28 -14.75 -10.70
N LEU A 165 10.24 -14.23 -10.05
CA LEU A 165 9.89 -12.82 -10.12
C LEU A 165 10.35 -12.14 -8.85
N SER A 166 10.96 -10.97 -8.96
CA SER A 166 11.51 -10.25 -7.82
C SER A 166 11.25 -8.75 -7.94
N LEU A 167 10.55 -8.16 -6.97
CA LEU A 167 10.42 -6.70 -6.90
C LEU A 167 11.49 -6.14 -5.93
N ALA A 168 12.42 -5.37 -6.46
CA ALA A 168 13.50 -4.73 -5.71
C ALA A 168 13.22 -3.25 -5.49
N PHE A 169 13.83 -2.70 -4.44
CA PHE A 169 13.76 -1.28 -4.11
C PHE A 169 15.15 -0.67 -4.21
N THR A 170 15.23 0.50 -4.80
CA THR A 170 16.49 1.18 -5.09
C THR A 170 16.58 2.46 -4.29
N ALA A 171 17.24 2.39 -3.12
CA ALA A 171 17.40 3.51 -2.20
C ALA A 171 18.18 4.71 -2.78
N ALA A 172 18.83 4.56 -3.94
CA ALA A 172 19.79 5.53 -4.48
C ALA A 172 19.38 6.16 -5.84
N GLN A 173 18.20 5.87 -6.42
CA GLN A 173 17.93 6.20 -7.83
C GLN A 173 16.49 6.69 -8.14
N PRO A 174 16.30 7.44 -9.25
CA PRO A 174 15.01 8.00 -9.69
C PRO A 174 13.99 6.96 -10.17
N GLN A 175 14.41 5.71 -10.38
CA GLN A 175 13.48 4.59 -10.47
C GLN A 175 13.52 3.87 -9.13
N ARG A 176 12.51 4.14 -8.31
CA ARG A 176 12.43 3.78 -6.90
C ARG A 176 12.17 2.28 -6.69
N TYR A 177 11.58 1.63 -7.70
CA TYR A 177 11.18 0.23 -7.68
C TYR A 177 11.59 -0.47 -8.98
N ARG A 178 11.84 -1.77 -8.92
CA ARG A 178 12.19 -2.59 -10.08
C ARG A 178 11.58 -3.97 -9.99
N VAL A 179 10.84 -4.39 -11.01
CA VAL A 179 10.34 -5.76 -11.17
C VAL A 179 11.28 -6.50 -12.11
N GLU A 180 11.86 -7.60 -11.62
CA GLU A 180 12.76 -8.46 -12.38
C GLU A 180 12.13 -9.85 -12.55
N GLN A 181 12.37 -10.46 -13.71
CA GLN A 181 11.95 -11.80 -14.05
C GLN A 181 13.18 -12.58 -14.50
N HIS A 182 13.36 -13.75 -13.91
CA HIS A 182 14.44 -14.68 -14.23
C HIS A 182 13.83 -15.96 -14.79
N GLY A 183 14.23 -16.29 -16.02
CA GLY A 183 13.89 -17.51 -16.73
C GLY A 183 14.70 -18.71 -16.26
N PRO A 184 14.18 -19.94 -16.46
CA PRO A 184 14.88 -21.17 -16.08
C PRO A 184 16.16 -21.41 -16.89
N GLU A 185 16.29 -20.80 -18.08
CA GLU A 185 17.46 -20.93 -18.96
C GLU A 185 18.42 -19.72 -18.82
N GLY A 186 18.23 -18.91 -17.78
CA GLY A 186 19.07 -17.75 -17.48
C GLY A 186 18.59 -16.44 -18.12
N GLU A 187 17.41 -16.42 -18.77
CA GLU A 187 16.84 -15.19 -19.31
C GLU A 187 16.55 -14.20 -18.17
N ARG A 188 16.74 -12.90 -18.45
CA ARG A 188 16.41 -11.84 -17.49
C ARG A 188 15.65 -10.72 -18.17
N ALA A 189 14.52 -10.35 -17.59
CA ALA A 189 13.77 -9.14 -17.96
C ALA A 189 13.62 -8.26 -16.72
N SER A 190 13.73 -6.95 -16.89
CA SER A 190 13.62 -5.99 -15.79
C SER A 190 12.87 -4.75 -16.25
N THR A 191 11.95 -4.28 -15.43
CA THR A 191 11.23 -3.02 -15.63
C THR A 191 11.27 -2.23 -14.32
N ALA A 192 11.46 -0.92 -14.41
CA ALA A 192 11.58 -0.09 -13.23
C ALA A 192 10.52 1.03 -13.23
N HIS A 193 10.16 1.46 -12.02
CA HIS A 193 8.95 2.22 -11.73
C HIS A 193 9.25 3.31 -10.69
N THR A 194 8.50 4.40 -10.74
CA THR A 194 8.67 5.53 -9.82
C THR A 194 7.76 5.40 -8.59
N THR A 195 6.66 4.66 -8.70
CA THR A 195 5.72 4.39 -7.60
C THR A 195 5.55 2.91 -7.28
N VAL A 196 5.25 2.61 -6.01
CA VAL A 196 5.01 1.22 -5.55
C VAL A 196 3.79 0.64 -6.25
N ARG A 197 2.77 1.47 -6.51
CA ARG A 197 1.54 1.08 -7.21
C ARG A 197 1.83 0.54 -8.61
N GLU A 198 2.65 1.25 -9.40
CA GLU A 198 3.02 0.83 -10.76
C GLU A 198 3.83 -0.48 -10.74
N ALA A 199 4.78 -0.57 -9.83
CA ALA A 199 5.58 -1.78 -9.67
C ALA A 199 4.74 -3.01 -9.29
N PHE A 200 3.73 -2.81 -8.44
CA PHE A 200 2.81 -3.87 -8.04
C PHE A 200 1.88 -4.28 -9.19
N ALA A 201 1.37 -3.32 -9.95
CA ALA A 201 0.55 -3.62 -11.13
C ALA A 201 1.33 -4.43 -12.17
N ASP A 202 2.60 -4.10 -12.41
CA ASP A 202 3.49 -4.87 -13.29
C ASP A 202 3.76 -6.28 -12.73
N LEU A 203 4.08 -6.40 -11.44
CA LEU A 203 4.27 -7.70 -10.79
C LEU A 203 3.02 -8.59 -10.92
N GLN A 204 1.83 -8.04 -10.66
CA GLN A 204 0.55 -8.75 -10.79
C GLN A 204 0.31 -9.21 -12.24
N ALA A 205 0.51 -8.32 -13.22
CA ALA A 205 0.35 -8.64 -14.63
C ALA A 205 1.30 -9.77 -15.08
N ARG A 206 2.56 -9.75 -14.63
CA ARG A 206 3.53 -10.83 -14.94
C ARG A 206 3.14 -12.16 -14.31
N VAL A 207 2.71 -12.16 -13.05
CA VAL A 207 2.22 -13.37 -12.39
C VAL A 207 1.04 -13.96 -13.17
N GLN A 208 0.06 -13.13 -13.54
CA GLN A 208 -1.10 -13.57 -14.34
C GLN A 208 -0.69 -14.13 -15.71
N ALA A 209 0.20 -13.43 -16.43
CA ALA A 209 0.68 -13.87 -17.74
C ALA A 209 1.43 -15.21 -17.67
N LEU A 210 2.27 -15.43 -16.65
CA LEU A 210 2.99 -16.68 -16.45
C LEU A 210 2.05 -17.82 -16.03
N ARG A 211 1.02 -17.53 -15.22
CA ARG A 211 -0.02 -18.50 -14.87
C ARG A 211 -0.83 -18.95 -16.07
N ALA A 212 -1.19 -18.02 -16.96
CA ALA A 212 -1.86 -18.36 -18.22
C ALA A 212 -1.02 -19.29 -19.12
N GLN A 213 0.30 -19.34 -18.91
CA GLN A 213 1.23 -20.25 -19.57
C GLN A 213 1.47 -21.55 -18.78
N GLY A 214 0.74 -21.78 -17.69
CA GLY A 214 0.80 -23.00 -16.89
C GLY A 214 1.77 -22.95 -15.71
N ALA A 215 2.36 -21.80 -15.38
CA ALA A 215 3.18 -21.67 -14.18
C ALA A 215 2.32 -21.66 -12.90
N ARG A 216 2.79 -22.29 -11.83
CA ARG A 216 2.12 -22.33 -10.51
C ARG A 216 2.96 -21.62 -9.46
N LEU A 217 2.35 -20.76 -8.65
CA LEU A 217 3.03 -20.15 -7.52
C LEU A 217 3.18 -21.18 -6.39
N GLU A 218 4.40 -21.60 -6.09
CA GLU A 218 4.65 -22.61 -5.03
C GLU A 218 5.35 -22.03 -3.81
N GLN A 219 6.05 -20.89 -3.94
CA GLN A 219 6.76 -20.31 -2.81
C GLN A 219 6.75 -18.79 -2.81
N VAL A 220 6.34 -18.25 -1.67
CA VAL A 220 6.57 -16.87 -1.25
C VAL A 220 7.54 -16.93 -0.07
N ALA A 221 8.49 -16.00 0.01
CA ALA A 221 9.43 -15.95 1.13
C ALA A 221 8.67 -15.97 2.49
N PRO A 222 8.93 -16.94 3.38
CA PRO A 222 8.04 -17.26 4.51
C PRO A 222 7.93 -16.17 5.58
N ARG A 223 8.87 -15.22 5.60
CA ARG A 223 8.90 -14.06 6.52
C ARG A 223 8.53 -12.75 5.83
N HIS A 224 7.99 -12.81 4.61
CA HIS A 224 7.63 -11.60 3.88
C HIS A 224 6.35 -10.99 4.48
N PRO A 225 6.35 -9.69 4.87
CA PRO A 225 5.16 -9.03 5.40
C PRO A 225 3.94 -9.19 4.48
N LEU A 226 4.15 -9.20 3.16
CA LEU A 226 3.09 -9.35 2.14
C LEU A 226 2.73 -10.78 1.76
N ARG A 227 3.18 -11.80 2.50
CA ARG A 227 2.94 -13.19 2.10
C ARG A 227 1.46 -13.48 1.84
N THR A 228 0.58 -12.86 2.63
CA THR A 228 -0.88 -13.05 2.56
C THR A 228 -1.44 -12.41 1.29
N TRP A 229 -0.98 -11.21 0.91
CA TRP A 229 -1.37 -10.58 -0.35
C TRP A 229 -0.92 -11.39 -1.57
N LEU A 230 0.31 -11.90 -1.53
CA LEU A 230 0.89 -12.72 -2.59
C LEU A 230 0.19 -14.09 -2.70
N ALA A 231 -0.26 -14.64 -1.57
CA ALA A 231 -1.10 -15.83 -1.53
C ALA A 231 -2.53 -15.54 -2.03
N ASP A 232 -3.09 -14.37 -1.75
CA ASP A 232 -4.41 -13.96 -2.24
C ASP A 232 -4.40 -13.77 -3.77
N LEU A 233 -3.34 -13.19 -4.34
CA LEU A 233 -3.08 -13.20 -5.80
C LEU A 233 -3.00 -14.62 -6.39
N ALA A 234 -2.63 -15.62 -5.57
CA ALA A 234 -2.65 -17.02 -5.97
C ALA A 234 -4.05 -17.63 -5.91
N ALA A 235 -4.90 -17.15 -5.00
CA ALA A 235 -6.20 -17.72 -4.64
C ALA A 235 -7.42 -17.15 -5.38
N GLU A 236 -7.32 -16.02 -6.09
CA GLU A 236 -8.42 -15.36 -6.85
C GLU A 236 -9.08 -16.22 -7.97
N GLU A 237 -8.81 -17.53 -8.06
CA GLU A 237 -9.33 -18.44 -9.10
C GLU A 237 -10.27 -19.55 -8.60
N GLN A 238 -10.78 -19.53 -7.36
CA GLN A 238 -11.85 -20.47 -6.96
C GLN A 238 -13.28 -19.90 -7.05
N SER A 239 -13.44 -18.62 -7.39
CA SER A 239 -14.75 -17.98 -7.60
C SER A 239 -14.71 -17.07 -8.82
N SER A 240 -14.72 -17.65 -10.03
CA SER A 240 -15.30 -17.06 -11.24
C SER A 240 -15.62 -18.16 -12.23
#